data_AF-A0A938TW01-F1
#
_entry.id   AF-A0A938TW01-F1
#
_cell.length_a   1.000
_cell.length_b   1.000
_cell.length_c   1.000
_cell.angle_alpha   90.00
_cell.angle_beta   90.00
_cell.angle_gamma   90.00
#
_symmetry.space_group_name_H-M   'P 1'
#
loop_
_entity.id
_entity.type
_entity.pdbx_description
1 polymer ?
#
loop_
_entity_poly.entity_id
_entity_poly.type
_entity_poly.pdbx_seq_one_letter_code
_entity_poly.pdbx_strand_id
1 'polypeptide(L)'
;MSRFFISYARVDAVGVDAIVRALEFLGHDVWIDRELVGGHRWWDAILDNIRRADVFVAALSVDSLESKACREELGYARALGKVTLPILVGDLGAKGLPADLAAIRFVDYRVPEERAALALAKAVGALPPPMPLSNPLPVPPELGAIQDPSDNSSIGPGLGRPGSVWFCRLVSACAIFFFVMPIAIIGGAMIMLMIAGMMGVDSKEMSPRWTLAGTVLVGWFLWRYISPRLKSASAKLLSRWRIRSATSFLMKSESRKTGRA
;
A
#
# COMPACT_ATOMS: atom_id res chain seq x y z
N MET A 1 25.63 11.37 -8.09
CA MET A 1 24.16 11.46 -8.06
C MET A 1 23.65 10.79 -9.32
N SER A 2 22.65 9.91 -9.19
CA SER A 2 22.11 9.11 -10.31
C SER A 2 20.59 9.15 -10.27
N ARG A 3 19.96 9.04 -11.43
CA ARG A 3 18.50 8.97 -11.56
C ARG A 3 18.02 7.52 -11.63
N PHE A 4 17.11 7.18 -10.73
CA PHE A 4 16.47 5.88 -10.64
C PHE A 4 15.04 5.96 -11.18
N PHE A 5 14.67 5.02 -12.03
CA PHE A 5 13.28 4.74 -12.38
C PHE A 5 12.85 3.46 -11.65
N ILE A 6 11.74 3.46 -10.91
CA ILE A 6 11.24 2.25 -10.26
C ILE A 6 9.96 1.77 -10.95
N SER A 7 10.04 0.59 -11.56
CA SER A 7 8.90 -0.17 -12.06
C SER A 7 8.35 -1.07 -10.95
N TYR A 8 7.06 -0.94 -10.64
CA TYR A 8 6.41 -1.66 -9.55
C TYR A 8 4.91 -1.86 -9.82
N ALA A 9 4.31 -2.90 -9.22
CA ALA A 9 2.86 -3.01 -9.22
C ALA A 9 2.26 -2.07 -8.17
N ARG A 10 1.12 -1.43 -8.47
CA ARG A 10 0.49 -0.45 -7.58
C ARG A 10 0.20 -0.98 -6.17
N VAL A 11 -0.05 -2.29 -6.04
CA VAL A 11 -0.27 -2.95 -4.74
C VAL A 11 0.99 -2.94 -3.85
N ASP A 12 2.18 -2.85 -4.44
CA ASP A 12 3.47 -2.82 -3.75
C ASP A 12 3.92 -1.41 -3.35
N ALA A 13 3.09 -0.38 -3.57
CA ALA A 13 3.44 1.03 -3.35
C ALA A 13 4.06 1.30 -1.96
N VAL A 14 3.53 0.65 -0.92
CA VAL A 14 4.01 0.81 0.45
C VAL A 14 5.45 0.30 0.61
N GLY A 15 5.78 -0.84 0.02
CA GLY A 15 7.14 -1.40 0.04
C GLY A 15 8.10 -0.54 -0.79
N VAL A 16 7.64 -0.10 -1.97
CA VAL A 16 8.41 0.79 -2.85
C VAL A 16 8.70 2.14 -2.20
N ASP A 17 7.77 2.70 -1.42
CA ASP A 17 8.00 3.95 -0.69
C ASP A 17 9.17 3.87 0.29
N ALA A 18 9.45 2.71 0.86
CA ALA A 18 10.62 2.51 1.72
C ALA A 18 11.92 2.53 0.91
N ILE A 19 11.92 1.99 -0.30
CA ILE A 19 13.07 2.03 -1.23
C ILE A 19 13.32 3.46 -1.69
N VAL A 20 12.26 4.18 -2.09
CA VAL A 20 12.36 5.59 -2.53
C VAL A 20 13.03 6.43 -1.46
N ARG A 21 12.54 6.38 -0.22
CA ARG A 21 13.14 7.12 0.90
C ARG A 21 14.60 6.77 1.12
N ALA A 22 14.97 5.49 1.01
CA ALA A 22 16.35 5.06 1.19
C ALA A 22 17.27 5.59 0.08
N LEU A 23 16.84 5.53 -1.18
CA LEU A 23 17.60 6.05 -2.32
C LEU A 23 17.72 7.58 -2.30
N GLU A 24 16.65 8.30 -1.95
CA GLU A 24 16.67 9.75 -1.77
C GLU A 24 17.60 10.16 -0.62
N PHE A 25 17.58 9.42 0.50
CA PHE A 25 18.49 9.64 1.62
C PHE A 25 19.96 9.45 1.24
N LEU A 26 20.26 8.52 0.33
CA LEU A 26 21.58 8.32 -0.27
C LEU A 26 21.96 9.42 -1.29
N GLY A 27 21.09 10.40 -1.54
CA GLY A 27 21.34 11.52 -2.43
C GLY A 27 21.10 11.24 -3.92
N HIS A 28 20.21 10.29 -4.23
CA HIS A 28 19.80 9.98 -5.61
C HIS A 28 18.44 10.61 -5.97
N ASP A 29 18.24 10.84 -7.27
CA ASP A 29 16.94 11.27 -7.83
C ASP A 29 16.11 10.02 -8.14
N VAL A 30 14.86 9.97 -7.70
CA VAL A 30 14.02 8.78 -7.83
C VAL A 30 12.69 9.14 -8.47
N TRP A 31 12.36 8.45 -9.56
CA TRP A 31 11.10 8.59 -10.27
C TRP A 31 10.28 7.30 -10.15
N ILE A 32 9.02 7.44 -9.76
CA ILE A 32 8.01 6.36 -9.78
C ILE A 32 6.68 6.90 -10.31
N ASP A 33 5.87 6.06 -10.95
CA ASP A 33 4.49 6.39 -11.30
C ASP A 33 3.60 6.38 -10.04
N ARG A 34 3.30 7.56 -9.45
CA ARG A 34 2.40 7.68 -8.28
C ARG A 34 0.95 7.99 -8.61
N GLU A 35 0.71 8.76 -9.67
CA GLU A 35 -0.60 9.31 -10.00
C GLU A 35 -0.71 9.53 -11.51
N LEU A 36 -0.97 8.48 -12.26
CA LEU A 36 -1.14 8.62 -13.70
C LEU A 36 -2.62 8.45 -14.11
N VAL A 37 -3.24 9.62 -14.31
CA VAL A 37 -4.58 9.83 -14.90
C VAL A 37 -4.45 9.67 -16.42
N GLY A 38 -5.31 8.82 -17.00
CA GLY A 38 -5.10 8.12 -18.27
C GLY A 38 -4.92 8.93 -19.58
N GLY A 39 -4.40 8.23 -20.59
CA GLY A 39 -4.25 8.66 -22.00
C GLY A 39 -2.92 8.22 -22.65
N HIS A 40 -2.79 8.24 -23.98
CA HIS A 40 -1.52 7.90 -24.68
C HIS A 40 -0.31 8.72 -24.18
N ARG A 41 -0.53 9.99 -23.81
CA ARG A 41 0.52 10.89 -23.28
C ARG A 41 1.17 10.38 -22.00
N TRP A 42 0.46 9.56 -21.23
CA TRP A 42 0.99 8.99 -20.00
C TRP A 42 2.09 7.98 -20.29
N TRP A 43 1.87 7.08 -21.25
CA TRP A 43 2.83 6.03 -21.57
C TRP A 43 4.13 6.62 -22.14
N ASP A 44 4.02 7.63 -23.00
CA ASP A 44 5.18 8.35 -23.50
C ASP A 44 6.02 8.99 -22.37
N ALA A 45 5.36 9.49 -21.32
CA ALA A 45 6.04 10.04 -20.16
C ALA A 45 6.78 8.97 -19.35
N ILE A 46 6.20 7.77 -19.20
CA ILE A 46 6.91 6.63 -18.59
C ILE A 46 8.17 6.31 -19.40
N LEU A 47 8.01 6.13 -20.72
CA LEU A 47 9.12 5.76 -21.59
C LEU A 47 10.22 6.82 -21.61
N ASP A 48 9.87 8.11 -21.59
CA ASP A 48 10.84 9.20 -21.49
C ASP A 48 11.61 9.17 -20.15
N ASN A 49 10.93 8.88 -19.04
CA ASN A 49 11.58 8.71 -17.75
C ASN A 49 12.51 7.49 -17.72
N ILE A 50 12.14 6.38 -18.36
CA ILE A 50 13.03 5.22 -18.53
C ILE A 50 14.28 5.62 -19.32
N ARG A 51 14.14 6.37 -20.43
CA ARG A 51 15.28 6.84 -21.23
C ARG A 51 16.21 7.74 -20.42
N ARG A 52 15.66 8.61 -19.58
CA ARG A 52 16.44 9.55 -18.74
C ARG A 52 17.05 8.90 -17.50
N ALA A 53 16.59 7.72 -17.09
CA ALA A 53 17.13 7.05 -15.91
C ALA A 53 18.53 6.48 -16.19
N ASP A 54 19.39 6.57 -15.18
CA ASP A 54 20.69 5.90 -15.14
C ASP A 54 20.50 4.43 -14.76
N VAL A 55 19.59 4.19 -13.80
CA VAL A 55 19.31 2.88 -13.23
C VAL A 55 17.82 2.60 -13.31
N PHE A 56 17.48 1.42 -13.84
CA PHE A 56 16.13 0.88 -13.84
C PHE A 56 15.98 -0.10 -12.66
N VAL A 57 15.08 0.17 -11.74
CA VAL A 57 14.76 -0.72 -10.62
C VAL A 57 13.52 -1.52 -10.97
N ALA A 58 13.67 -2.85 -10.97
CA ALA A 58 12.54 -3.76 -11.07
C ALA A 58 12.12 -4.17 -9.65
N ALA A 59 11.03 -3.62 -9.14
CA ALA A 59 10.47 -4.01 -7.84
C ALA A 59 9.63 -5.30 -8.03
N LEU A 60 10.14 -6.41 -7.51
CA LEU A 60 9.65 -7.76 -7.81
C LEU A 60 8.64 -8.24 -6.76
N SER A 61 7.50 -8.69 -7.27
CA SER A 61 6.41 -9.38 -6.58
C SER A 61 5.65 -10.23 -7.61
N VAL A 62 4.74 -11.12 -7.19
CA VAL A 62 3.84 -11.82 -8.11
C VAL A 62 3.08 -10.83 -8.99
N ASP A 63 2.57 -9.74 -8.41
CA ASP A 63 1.78 -8.74 -9.12
C ASP A 63 2.60 -7.96 -10.15
N SER A 64 3.86 -7.62 -9.86
CA SER A 64 4.72 -6.93 -10.82
C SER A 64 5.17 -7.83 -11.97
N LEU A 65 5.36 -9.13 -11.71
CA LEU A 65 5.61 -10.12 -12.77
C LEU A 65 4.37 -10.35 -13.66
N GLU A 66 3.17 -10.27 -13.10
CA GLU A 66 1.90 -10.40 -13.84
C GLU A 66 1.46 -9.10 -14.54
N SER A 67 1.97 -7.95 -14.12
CA SER A 67 1.70 -6.64 -14.72
C SER A 67 2.26 -6.54 -16.15
N LYS A 68 1.38 -6.30 -17.12
CA LYS A 68 1.78 -6.03 -18.52
C LYS A 68 2.68 -4.79 -18.59
N ALA A 69 2.32 -3.71 -17.90
CA ALA A 69 3.11 -2.49 -17.89
C ALA A 69 4.54 -2.76 -17.38
N CYS A 70 4.70 -3.40 -16.22
CA CYS A 70 6.03 -3.67 -15.66
C CYS A 70 6.89 -4.54 -16.59
N ARG A 71 6.30 -5.50 -17.30
CA ARG A 71 7.02 -6.32 -18.29
C ARG A 71 7.46 -5.51 -19.51
N GLU A 72 6.60 -4.66 -20.05
CA GLU A 72 6.94 -3.77 -21.17
C GLU A 72 8.02 -2.75 -20.77
N GLU A 73 7.92 -2.16 -19.58
CA GLU A 73 8.92 -1.24 -19.03
C GLU A 73 10.29 -1.90 -18.88
N LEU A 74 10.33 -3.10 -18.28
CA LEU A 74 11.55 -3.88 -18.10
C LEU A 74 12.15 -4.30 -19.46
N GLY A 75 11.30 -4.74 -20.39
CA GLY A 75 11.72 -5.06 -21.75
C GLY A 75 12.35 -3.87 -22.46
N TYR A 76 11.72 -2.70 -22.35
CA TYR A 76 12.22 -1.47 -22.95
C TYR A 76 13.52 -0.99 -22.31
N ALA A 77 13.62 -1.02 -20.98
CA ALA A 77 14.84 -0.68 -20.26
C ALA A 77 16.01 -1.56 -20.68
N ARG A 78 15.78 -2.86 -20.88
CA ARG A 78 16.79 -3.79 -21.39
C ARG A 78 17.18 -3.50 -22.83
N ALA A 79 16.22 -3.21 -23.70
CA ALA A 79 16.49 -2.84 -25.08
C ALA A 79 17.34 -1.55 -25.18
N LEU A 80 17.19 -0.65 -24.21
CA LEU A 80 18.00 0.57 -24.05
C LEU A 80 19.36 0.32 -23.38
N GLY A 81 19.67 -0.90 -22.95
CA GLY A 81 20.89 -1.22 -22.21
C GLY A 81 20.95 -0.57 -20.82
N LYS A 82 19.81 -0.37 -20.15
CA LYS A 82 19.80 0.23 -18.81
C LYS A 82 20.37 -0.73 -17.77
N VAL A 83 21.14 -0.16 -16.83
CA VAL A 83 21.58 -0.87 -15.63
C VAL A 83 20.34 -1.25 -14.83
N THR A 84 20.06 -2.55 -14.72
CA THR A 84 18.86 -3.05 -14.05
C THR A 84 19.21 -3.54 -12.64
N LEU A 85 18.54 -3.00 -11.63
CA LEU A 85 18.65 -3.41 -10.22
C LEU A 85 17.35 -4.11 -9.79
N PRO A 86 17.34 -5.45 -9.68
CA PRO A 86 16.17 -6.17 -9.19
C PRO A 86 16.09 -6.05 -7.66
N ILE A 87 14.92 -5.67 -7.14
CA ILE A 87 14.66 -5.56 -5.71
C ILE A 87 13.38 -6.32 -5.37
N LEU A 88 13.47 -7.28 -4.46
CA LEU A 88 12.32 -8.06 -4.01
C LEU A 88 11.51 -7.24 -2.99
N VAL A 89 10.26 -6.94 -3.31
CA VAL A 89 9.34 -6.15 -2.45
C VAL A 89 8.12 -6.94 -1.99
N GLY A 90 7.77 -8.01 -2.70
CA GLY A 90 6.70 -8.94 -2.35
C GLY A 90 7.12 -10.39 -2.49
N ASP A 91 6.21 -11.30 -2.20
CA ASP A 91 6.42 -12.72 -2.53
C ASP A 91 6.41 -12.93 -4.05
N LEU A 92 7.18 -13.91 -4.54
CA LEU A 92 7.18 -14.37 -5.93
C LEU A 92 6.34 -15.63 -6.12
N GLY A 93 5.87 -16.23 -5.03
CA GLY A 93 5.12 -17.47 -5.03
C GLY A 93 5.86 -18.60 -5.74
N ALA A 94 5.09 -19.54 -6.31
CA ALA A 94 5.64 -20.70 -7.01
C ALA A 94 6.32 -20.36 -8.35
N LYS A 95 6.14 -19.14 -8.88
CA LYS A 95 6.76 -18.70 -10.14
C LYS A 95 8.27 -18.48 -10.00
N GLY A 96 8.72 -18.10 -8.80
CA GLY A 96 10.11 -17.74 -8.56
C GLY A 96 10.55 -16.54 -9.40
N LEU A 97 11.86 -16.30 -9.42
CA LEU A 97 12.46 -15.29 -10.28
C LEU A 97 12.49 -15.78 -11.74
N PRO A 98 12.08 -14.96 -12.72
CA PRO A 98 12.39 -15.20 -14.12
C PRO A 98 13.90 -15.47 -14.31
N ALA A 99 14.27 -16.43 -15.16
CA ALA A 99 15.64 -16.94 -15.25
C ALA A 99 16.69 -15.86 -15.57
N ASP A 100 16.29 -14.88 -16.38
CA ASP A 100 17.04 -13.69 -16.76
C ASP A 100 17.26 -12.71 -15.59
N LEU A 101 16.34 -12.66 -14.61
CA LEU A 101 16.52 -11.91 -13.36
C LEU A 101 17.25 -12.73 -12.29
N ALA A 102 17.10 -14.06 -12.30
CA ALA A 102 17.78 -14.96 -11.36
C ALA A 102 19.31 -14.96 -11.54
N ALA A 103 19.79 -14.70 -12.76
CA ALA A 103 21.22 -14.54 -13.04
C ALA A 103 21.80 -13.22 -12.50
N ILE A 104 20.95 -12.26 -12.11
CA ILE A 104 21.35 -10.94 -11.62
C ILE A 104 21.25 -10.93 -10.09
N ARG A 105 22.25 -10.37 -9.41
CA ARG A 105 22.19 -10.19 -7.95
C ARG A 105 21.05 -9.23 -7.59
N PHE A 106 20.06 -9.73 -6.85
CA PHE A 106 18.93 -8.94 -6.36
C PHE A 106 19.14 -8.48 -4.90
N VAL A 107 18.38 -7.46 -4.49
CA VAL A 107 18.29 -7.02 -3.09
C VAL A 107 16.95 -7.48 -2.51
N ASP A 108 16.96 -8.14 -1.35
CA ASP A 108 15.72 -8.44 -0.64
C ASP A 108 15.33 -7.25 0.25
N TYR A 109 14.18 -6.64 -0.05
CA TYR A 109 13.66 -5.47 0.65
C TYR A 109 12.21 -5.64 1.11
N ARG A 110 11.72 -6.89 1.19
CA ARG A 110 10.37 -7.22 1.72
C ARG A 110 10.21 -6.77 3.16
N VAL A 111 11.30 -6.80 3.92
CA VAL A 111 11.39 -6.33 5.30
C VAL A 111 12.38 -5.16 5.33
N PRO A 112 11.93 -3.90 5.33
CA PRO A 112 12.77 -2.71 5.19
C PRO A 112 13.47 -2.33 6.50
N GLU A 113 14.27 -3.24 7.02
CA GLU A 113 15.11 -3.06 8.21
C GLU A 113 16.54 -2.61 7.86
N GLU A 114 17.35 -2.31 8.87
CA GLU A 114 18.72 -1.81 8.71
C GLU A 114 19.58 -2.67 7.77
N ARG A 115 19.47 -4.00 7.88
CA ARG A 115 20.21 -4.94 7.03
C ARG A 115 19.81 -4.81 5.55
N ALA A 116 18.52 -4.62 5.27
CA ALA A 116 18.03 -4.44 3.91
C ALA A 116 18.48 -3.08 3.35
N ALA A 117 18.44 -2.02 4.16
CA ALA A 117 18.95 -0.69 3.80
C ALA A 117 20.45 -0.71 3.49
N LEU A 118 21.27 -1.39 4.29
CA LEU A 118 22.70 -1.55 4.04
C LEU A 118 22.98 -2.38 2.79
N ALA A 119 22.20 -3.44 2.56
CA ALA A 119 22.30 -4.25 1.35
C ALA A 119 21.95 -3.43 0.10
N LEU A 120 20.92 -2.59 0.17
CA LEU A 120 20.56 -1.64 -0.89
C LEU A 120 21.68 -0.64 -1.15
N ALA A 121 22.21 0.01 -0.11
CA ALA A 121 23.31 0.96 -0.24
C ALA A 121 24.57 0.31 -0.87
N LYS A 122 24.91 -0.92 -0.45
CA LYS A 122 26.00 -1.70 -1.02
C LYS A 122 25.74 -2.06 -2.49
N ALA A 123 24.51 -2.42 -2.83
CA ALA A 123 24.14 -2.75 -4.22
C ALA A 123 24.25 -1.51 -5.12
N VAL A 124 23.73 -0.37 -4.66
CA VAL A 124 23.80 0.92 -5.37
C VAL A 124 25.24 1.37 -5.57
N GLY A 125 26.08 1.31 -4.54
CA GLY A 125 27.50 1.67 -4.64
C GLY A 125 28.34 0.74 -5.53
N ALA A 126 27.82 -0.44 -5.87
CA ALA A 126 28.46 -1.41 -6.75
C ALA A 126 27.90 -1.40 -8.18
N LEU A 127 26.96 -0.51 -8.50
CA LEU A 127 26.40 -0.42 -9.85
C LEU A 127 27.47 0.04 -10.85
N PRO A 128 27.52 -0.55 -12.05
CA PRO A 128 28.36 -0.03 -13.12
C PRO A 128 27.90 1.37 -13.53
N PRO A 129 28.78 2.17 -14.17
CA PRO A 129 28.37 3.46 -14.71
C PRO A 129 27.24 3.28 -15.74
N PRO A 130 26.27 4.21 -15.78
CA PRO A 130 25.17 4.13 -16.74
C PRO A 130 25.69 4.15 -18.17
N MET A 131 25.12 3.29 -19.01
CA MET A 131 25.47 3.22 -20.42
C MET A 131 24.79 4.37 -21.19
N PRO A 132 25.47 4.97 -22.20
CA PRO A 132 24.84 5.92 -23.11
C PRO A 132 23.65 5.28 -23.82
N LEU A 133 22.65 6.09 -24.15
CA LEU A 133 21.51 5.64 -24.94
C LEU A 133 21.97 5.12 -26.30
N SER A 134 21.38 3.99 -26.72
CA SER A 134 21.62 3.44 -28.05
C SER A 134 21.15 4.41 -29.14
N ASN A 135 21.89 4.46 -30.25
CA ASN A 135 21.49 5.21 -31.44
C ASN A 135 21.51 4.26 -32.66
N PRO A 136 20.36 4.00 -33.31
CA PRO A 136 19.03 4.55 -33.02
C PRO A 136 18.41 4.00 -31.71
N LEU A 137 17.40 4.72 -31.21
CA LEU A 137 16.61 4.23 -30.08
C LEU A 137 15.82 2.96 -30.49
N PRO A 138 15.66 1.99 -29.58
CA PRO A 138 14.79 0.84 -29.81
C PRO A 138 13.34 1.29 -29.98
N VAL A 139 12.58 0.51 -30.73
CA VAL A 139 11.15 0.75 -30.96
C VAL A 139 10.42 0.80 -29.62
N PRO A 140 9.72 1.90 -29.31
CA PRO A 140 8.90 2.00 -28.10
C PRO A 140 7.83 0.91 -28.08
N PRO A 141 7.67 0.17 -26.98
CA PRO A 141 6.56 -0.77 -26.85
C PRO A 141 5.24 0.00 -26.81
N GLU A 142 4.22 -0.52 -27.47
CA GLU A 142 2.86 -0.02 -27.33
C GLU A 142 2.15 -0.80 -26.22
N LEU A 143 1.71 -0.12 -25.17
CA LEU A 143 0.65 -0.71 -24.35
C LEU A 143 -0.65 -0.62 -25.11
N GLY A 144 -0.90 -1.65 -25.93
CA GLY A 144 -2.22 -1.89 -26.53
C GLY A 144 -3.29 -1.72 -25.46
N ALA A 145 -4.32 -0.93 -25.79
CA ALA A 145 -5.36 -0.37 -24.93
C ALA A 145 -5.40 -0.98 -23.51
N ILE A 146 -4.61 -0.41 -22.58
CA ILE A 146 -4.97 -0.55 -21.18
C ILE A 146 -6.27 0.23 -21.03
N GLN A 147 -7.37 -0.47 -20.76
CA GLN A 147 -8.61 0.17 -20.33
C GLN A 147 -8.28 1.09 -19.16
N ASP A 148 -8.70 2.33 -19.31
CA ASP A 148 -8.63 3.35 -18.27
C ASP A 148 -9.07 2.73 -16.93
N PRO A 149 -8.30 2.87 -15.83
CA PRO A 149 -8.74 2.46 -14.50
C PRO A 149 -10.08 3.10 -14.05
N SER A 150 -10.59 4.10 -14.77
CA SER A 150 -11.92 4.70 -14.58
C SER A 150 -13.08 3.99 -15.31
N ASP A 151 -12.79 3.05 -16.22
CA ASP A 151 -13.80 2.29 -16.97
C ASP A 151 -14.11 0.95 -16.28
N ASN A 152 -15.23 0.92 -15.54
CA ASN A 152 -15.72 -0.27 -14.84
C ASN A 152 -16.68 -1.13 -15.69
N SER A 153 -16.75 -0.92 -17.01
CA SER A 153 -17.75 -1.57 -17.87
C SER A 153 -17.45 -3.01 -18.27
N SER A 154 -16.28 -3.56 -17.92
CA SER A 154 -15.81 -4.87 -18.44
C SER A 154 -15.40 -5.90 -17.38
N ILE A 155 -15.79 -5.69 -16.12
CA ILE A 155 -15.75 -6.77 -15.12
C ILE A 155 -16.89 -7.76 -15.43
N GLY A 156 -16.62 -8.73 -16.31
CA GLY A 156 -17.39 -9.97 -16.35
C GLY A 156 -17.28 -10.71 -15.02
N PRO A 157 -18.22 -11.62 -14.68
CA PRO A 157 -18.26 -12.31 -13.39
C PRO A 157 -17.16 -13.37 -13.33
N GLY A 158 -15.91 -12.93 -13.21
CA GLY A 158 -14.76 -13.78 -12.90
C GLY A 158 -14.79 -14.14 -11.42
N LEU A 159 -14.84 -15.44 -11.14
CA LEU A 159 -14.79 -16.04 -9.82
C LEU A 159 -13.77 -15.29 -8.93
N GLY A 160 -14.28 -14.58 -7.93
CA GLY A 160 -13.50 -13.74 -7.04
C GLY A 160 -12.44 -14.55 -6.31
N ARG A 161 -11.17 -14.30 -6.64
CA ARG A 161 -10.05 -14.63 -5.74
C ARG A 161 -10.26 -13.83 -4.44
N PRO A 162 -10.20 -14.46 -3.25
CA PRO A 162 -10.49 -13.78 -1.99
C PRO A 162 -9.33 -12.86 -1.60
N GLY A 163 -9.34 -11.64 -2.15
CA GLY A 163 -8.38 -10.58 -1.88
C GLY A 163 -8.86 -9.60 -0.83
N SER A 164 -8.03 -9.44 0.21
CA SER A 164 -7.70 -8.23 1.00
C SER A 164 -8.79 -7.40 1.70
N VAL A 165 -10.04 -7.35 1.26
CA VAL A 165 -11.10 -6.57 1.93
C VAL A 165 -11.78 -7.37 3.04
N TRP A 166 -11.90 -8.69 2.86
CA TRP A 166 -12.39 -9.60 3.92
C TRP A 166 -11.41 -9.66 5.08
N PHE A 167 -10.10 -9.67 4.81
CA PHE A 167 -9.07 -9.79 5.85
C PHE A 167 -9.08 -8.57 6.80
N CYS A 168 -9.25 -7.35 6.27
CA CYS A 168 -9.38 -6.14 7.11
C CYS A 168 -10.70 -6.09 7.90
N ARG A 169 -11.82 -6.59 7.37
CA ARG A 169 -13.09 -6.66 8.13
C ARG A 169 -13.09 -7.79 9.15
N LEU A 170 -12.41 -8.90 8.88
CA LEU A 170 -12.26 -10.05 9.77
C LEU A 170 -11.31 -9.74 10.94
N VAL A 171 -10.17 -9.09 10.68
CA VAL A 171 -9.22 -8.67 11.74
C VAL A 171 -9.83 -7.59 12.65
N SER A 172 -10.65 -6.66 12.11
CA SER A 172 -11.43 -5.71 12.92
C SER A 172 -12.53 -6.38 13.75
N ALA A 173 -13.15 -7.46 13.25
CA ALA A 173 -14.15 -8.22 14.01
C ALA A 173 -13.50 -9.07 15.11
N CYS A 174 -12.32 -9.66 14.86
CA CYS A 174 -11.57 -10.46 15.84
C CYS A 174 -11.00 -9.62 16.99
N ALA A 175 -10.48 -8.41 16.74
CA ALA A 175 -9.98 -7.53 17.79
C ALA A 175 -11.08 -7.11 18.78
N ILE A 176 -12.31 -6.90 18.30
CA ILE A 176 -13.47 -6.56 19.15
C ILE A 176 -13.89 -7.78 19.99
N PHE A 177 -13.92 -8.98 19.39
CA PHE A 177 -14.32 -10.20 20.09
C PHE A 177 -13.30 -10.66 21.14
N PHE A 178 -12.00 -10.57 20.85
CA PHE A 178 -10.95 -11.08 21.75
C PHE A 178 -10.48 -10.08 22.81
N PHE A 179 -10.57 -8.77 22.58
CA PHE A 179 -10.11 -7.78 23.57
C PHE A 179 -11.24 -7.03 24.31
N VAL A 180 -12.38 -6.75 23.67
CA VAL A 180 -13.43 -5.91 24.30
C VAL A 180 -14.39 -6.76 25.15
N MET A 181 -14.70 -7.98 24.68
CA MET A 181 -15.67 -8.84 25.36
C MET A 181 -15.20 -9.37 26.74
N PRO A 182 -13.93 -9.80 26.93
CA PRO A 182 -13.46 -10.24 28.24
C PRO A 182 -13.40 -9.10 29.26
N ILE A 183 -12.98 -7.91 28.82
CA ILE A 183 -12.92 -6.71 29.68
C ILE A 183 -14.33 -6.30 30.14
N ALA A 184 -15.33 -6.40 29.27
CA ALA A 184 -16.73 -6.11 29.64
C ALA A 184 -17.31 -7.14 30.63
N ILE A 185 -16.98 -8.43 30.49
CA ILE A 185 -17.43 -9.48 31.40
C ILE A 185 -16.78 -9.31 32.79
N ILE A 186 -15.46 -9.14 32.84
CA ILE A 186 -14.71 -9.00 34.09
C ILE A 186 -15.11 -7.70 34.79
N GLY A 187 -15.18 -6.58 34.05
CA GLY A 187 -15.62 -5.29 34.59
C GLY A 187 -17.06 -5.31 35.10
N GLY A 188 -17.97 -5.97 34.36
CA GLY A 188 -19.38 -6.10 34.77
C GLY A 188 -19.56 -6.91 36.06
N ALA A 189 -18.82 -8.01 36.21
CA ALA A 189 -18.86 -8.83 37.41
C ALA A 189 -18.31 -8.08 38.64
N MET A 190 -17.22 -7.32 38.47
CA MET A 190 -16.61 -6.56 39.57
C MET A 190 -17.50 -5.42 40.06
N ILE A 191 -18.16 -4.69 39.14
CA ILE A 191 -19.10 -3.61 39.49
C ILE A 191 -20.31 -4.17 40.25
N MET A 192 -20.86 -5.32 39.82
CA MET A 192 -21.99 -5.94 40.50
C MET A 192 -21.65 -6.43 41.91
N LEU A 193 -20.45 -7.00 42.12
CA LEU A 193 -19.98 -7.38 43.46
C LEU A 193 -19.80 -6.16 44.36
N MET A 194 -19.33 -5.04 43.81
CA MET A 194 -19.16 -3.80 44.57
C MET A 194 -20.52 -3.21 44.99
N ILE A 195 -21.51 -3.23 44.10
CA ILE A 195 -22.88 -2.79 44.38
C ILE A 195 -23.57 -3.71 45.42
N ALA A 196 -23.39 -5.03 45.30
CA ALA A 196 -23.92 -5.99 46.27
C ALA A 196 -23.33 -5.76 47.67
N GLY A 197 -22.01 -5.49 47.74
CA GLY A 197 -21.34 -5.11 48.99
C GLY A 197 -21.86 -3.80 49.59
N MET A 198 -22.15 -2.79 48.76
CA MET A 198 -22.76 -1.53 49.23
C MET A 198 -24.19 -1.69 49.73
N MET A 199 -24.95 -2.63 49.17
CA MET A 199 -26.34 -2.90 49.57
C MET A 199 -26.46 -3.99 50.66
N GLY A 200 -25.34 -4.54 51.14
CA GLY A 200 -25.33 -5.59 52.17
C GLY A 200 -25.95 -6.91 51.71
N VAL A 201 -26.03 -7.16 50.40
CA VAL A 201 -26.63 -8.36 49.83
C VAL A 201 -25.58 -9.47 49.77
N ASP A 202 -25.89 -10.64 50.34
CA ASP A 202 -24.99 -11.79 50.28
C ASP A 202 -24.86 -12.27 48.83
N SER A 203 -23.61 -12.40 48.37
CA SER A 203 -23.23 -12.87 47.04
C SER A 203 -23.89 -14.19 46.63
N LYS A 204 -24.29 -15.03 47.60
CA LYS A 204 -24.95 -16.32 47.38
C LYS A 204 -26.42 -16.21 46.95
N GLU A 205 -27.06 -15.07 47.16
CA GLU A 205 -28.46 -14.85 46.76
C GLU A 205 -28.61 -14.24 45.34
N MET A 206 -27.49 -13.88 44.70
CA MET A 206 -27.51 -13.32 43.34
C MET A 206 -27.81 -14.40 42.30
N SER A 207 -29.05 -14.42 41.79
CA SER A 207 -29.42 -15.36 40.73
C SER A 207 -28.70 -15.05 39.40
N PRO A 208 -28.39 -16.06 38.56
CA PRO A 208 -27.68 -15.88 37.28
C PRO A 208 -28.35 -14.92 36.29
N ARG A 209 -29.62 -14.57 36.52
CA ARG A 209 -30.38 -13.63 35.67
C ARG A 209 -29.96 -12.17 35.93
N TRP A 210 -29.55 -11.83 37.15
CA TRP A 210 -29.08 -10.48 37.50
C TRP A 210 -27.70 -10.18 36.93
N THR A 211 -26.79 -11.15 36.92
CA THR A 211 -25.44 -11.01 36.33
C THR A 211 -25.49 -10.86 34.81
N LEU A 212 -26.39 -11.60 34.14
CA LEU A 212 -26.64 -11.47 32.71
C LEU A 212 -27.25 -10.10 32.35
N ALA A 213 -28.26 -9.65 33.10
CA ALA A 213 -28.87 -8.34 32.90
C ALA A 213 -27.84 -7.20 33.09
N GLY A 214 -26.99 -7.30 34.13
CA GLY A 214 -25.90 -6.34 34.37
C GLY A 214 -24.87 -6.31 33.24
N THR A 215 -24.46 -7.47 32.74
CA THR A 215 -23.46 -7.57 31.65
C THR A 215 -24.00 -7.00 30.34
N VAL A 216 -25.28 -7.24 30.02
CA VAL A 216 -25.95 -6.66 28.85
C VAL A 216 -26.06 -5.14 28.98
N LEU A 217 -26.39 -4.64 30.17
CA LEU A 217 -26.52 -3.19 30.41
C LEU A 217 -25.16 -2.48 30.29
N VAL A 218 -24.12 -3.04 30.91
CA VAL A 218 -22.74 -2.52 30.84
C VAL A 218 -22.23 -2.57 29.40
N GLY A 219 -22.42 -3.69 28.69
CA GLY A 219 -22.05 -3.81 27.28
C GLY A 219 -22.77 -2.79 26.38
N TRP A 220 -24.06 -2.54 26.62
CA TRP A 220 -24.83 -1.52 25.90
C TRP A 220 -24.32 -0.10 26.19
N PHE A 221 -24.01 0.23 27.44
CA PHE A 221 -23.41 1.52 27.82
C PHE A 221 -22.01 1.71 27.24
N LEU A 222 -21.15 0.68 27.31
CA LEU A 222 -19.81 0.71 26.75
C LEU A 222 -19.86 0.92 25.22
N TRP A 223 -20.76 0.21 24.53
CA TRP A 223 -20.99 0.39 23.10
C TRP A 223 -21.54 1.79 22.78
N ARG A 224 -22.50 2.29 23.55
CA ARG A 224 -23.05 3.65 23.42
C ARG A 224 -21.98 4.73 23.62
N TYR A 225 -21.00 4.50 24.49
CA TYR A 225 -19.91 5.43 24.81
C TYR A 225 -18.73 5.35 23.83
N ILE A 226 -18.36 4.15 23.37
CA ILE A 226 -17.22 3.92 22.46
C ILE A 226 -17.63 4.13 21.00
N SER A 227 -18.84 3.76 20.60
CA SER A 227 -19.30 3.87 19.20
C SER A 227 -19.22 5.28 18.60
N PRO A 228 -19.47 6.39 19.32
CA PRO A 228 -19.30 7.74 18.78
C PRO A 228 -17.83 8.11 18.60
N ARG A 229 -16.92 7.58 19.43
CA ARG A 229 -15.47 7.80 19.31
C ARG A 229 -14.85 7.00 18.16
N LEU A 230 -15.34 5.78 17.93
CA LEU A 230 -14.97 5.00 16.75
C LEU A 230 -15.50 5.66 15.47
N LYS A 231 -16.74 6.15 15.48
CA LYS A 231 -17.32 6.92 14.37
C LYS A 231 -16.62 8.26 14.13
N SER A 232 -16.12 8.94 15.17
CA SER A 232 -15.39 10.19 15.01
C SER A 232 -13.94 9.98 14.59
N ALA A 233 -13.29 8.88 14.97
CA ALA A 233 -11.97 8.50 14.46
C ALA A 233 -12.03 8.14 12.97
N SER A 234 -13.02 7.35 12.54
CA SER A 234 -13.23 7.05 11.13
C SER A 234 -13.70 8.27 10.34
N ALA A 235 -14.57 9.13 10.90
CA ALA A 235 -14.96 10.39 10.27
C ALA A 235 -13.81 11.42 10.18
N LYS A 236 -12.88 11.45 11.15
CA LYS A 236 -11.67 12.31 11.08
C LYS A 236 -10.66 11.80 10.05
N LEU A 237 -10.52 10.48 9.90
CA LEU A 237 -9.71 9.88 8.84
C LEU A 237 -10.32 10.17 7.47
N LEU A 238 -11.64 10.01 7.32
CA LEU A 238 -12.36 10.33 6.08
C LEU A 238 -12.44 11.82 5.79
N SER A 239 -12.55 12.70 6.80
CA SER A 239 -12.58 14.16 6.60
C SER A 239 -11.21 14.74 6.32
N ARG A 240 -10.12 14.23 6.93
CA ARG A 240 -8.75 14.56 6.52
C ARG A 240 -8.45 14.12 5.09
N TRP A 241 -9.03 13.00 4.67
CA TRP A 241 -8.96 12.53 3.29
C TRP A 241 -9.74 13.46 2.34
N ARG A 242 -11.01 13.77 2.67
CA ARG A 242 -11.91 14.60 1.84
C ARG A 242 -11.51 16.08 1.77
N ILE A 243 -10.96 16.66 2.84
CA ILE A 243 -10.47 18.05 2.88
C ILE A 243 -9.21 18.20 2.03
N ARG A 244 -8.30 17.21 2.01
CA ARG A 244 -7.14 17.19 1.09
C ARG A 244 -7.57 17.07 -0.37
N SER A 245 -8.57 16.23 -0.66
CA SER A 245 -9.12 16.11 -2.03
C SER A 245 -9.82 17.38 -2.51
N ALA A 246 -10.56 18.08 -1.64
CA ALA A 246 -11.29 19.29 -2.00
C ALA A 246 -10.38 20.53 -2.12
N THR A 247 -9.34 20.65 -1.28
CA THR A 247 -8.35 21.74 -1.40
C THR A 247 -7.49 21.59 -2.64
N SER A 248 -7.11 20.37 -3.05
CA SER A 248 -6.41 20.16 -4.32
C SER A 248 -7.29 20.47 -5.54
N PHE A 249 -8.59 20.19 -5.46
CA PHE A 249 -9.56 20.48 -6.52
C PHE A 249 -9.86 21.98 -6.68
N LEU A 250 -10.02 22.72 -5.57
CA LEU A 250 -10.28 24.17 -5.60
C LEU A 250 -9.05 24.97 -6.08
N MET A 251 -7.84 24.64 -5.61
CA MET A 251 -6.59 25.27 -6.10
C MET A 251 -6.38 25.05 -7.61
N LYS A 252 -6.77 23.89 -8.14
CA LYS A 252 -6.64 23.56 -9.57
C LYS A 252 -7.71 24.22 -10.44
N SER A 253 -8.85 24.63 -9.85
CA SER A 253 -9.90 25.37 -10.54
C SER A 253 -9.61 26.86 -10.65
N GLU A 254 -8.95 27.46 -9.65
CA GLU A 254 -8.53 28.88 -9.68
C GLU A 254 -7.37 29.13 -10.63
N SER A 255 -6.38 28.22 -10.69
CA SER A 255 -5.27 28.31 -11.63
C SER A 255 -5.69 28.23 -13.11
N ARG A 256 -6.86 27.65 -13.42
CA ARG A 256 -7.43 27.63 -14.78
C ARG A 256 -8.16 28.92 -15.17
N LYS A 257 -8.55 29.77 -14.22
CA LYS A 257 -9.25 31.02 -14.52
C LYS A 257 -8.31 32.22 -14.68
N THR A 258 -7.09 32.17 -14.14
CA THR A 258 -6.11 33.27 -14.22
C THR A 258 -5.16 33.21 -15.42
N GLY A 259 -5.22 32.17 -16.25
CA GLY A 259 -4.39 32.03 -17.47
C GLY A 259 -5.09 32.38 -18.78
N ARG A 260 -6.22 33.09 -18.73
CA ARG A 260 -6.97 33.53 -19.92
C ARG A 260 -7.31 35.02 -19.82
N ALA A 261 -6.27 35.85 -19.95
CA ALA A 261 -6.31 37.25 -20.35
C ALA A 261 -5.02 37.52 -21.13
#